data_AF-D9I7U6-F1
#
_entry.id   AF-D9I7U6-F1
#
_cell.length_a   1.000
_cell.length_b   1.000
_cell.length_c   1.000
_cell.angle_alpha   90.00
_cell.angle_beta   90.00
_cell.angle_gamma   90.00
#
_symmetry.space_group_name_H-M   'P 1'
#
loop_
_entity.id
_entity.type
_entity.pdbx_description
1 polymer ?
#
loop_
_entity_poly.entity_id
_entity_poly.type
_entity_poly.pdbx_seq_one_letter_code
_entity_poly.pdbx_strand_id
1 'polypeptide(L)' 'ETPSVAGIINPGSEGFQKLFFGQEEIAIPVHSMIEAACAAHPTADVFINFASFR' A
#
# COMPACT_ATOMS: atom_id res chain seq x y z
N GLU A 1 -14.50 -10.60 3.91
CA GLU A 1 -14.02 -9.30 4.46
C GLU A 1 -12.89 -8.79 3.58
N THR A 2 -12.60 -7.48 3.61
CA THR A 2 -11.58 -6.86 2.75
C THR A 2 -10.56 -6.14 3.63
N PRO A 3 -9.24 -6.27 3.39
CA PRO A 3 -8.23 -5.51 4.11
C PRO A 3 -8.44 -4.01 3.95
N SER A 4 -8.17 -3.24 5.02
CA SER A 4 -8.31 -1.78 4.99
C SER A 4 -7.18 -1.06 4.23
N VAL A 5 -6.06 -1.74 3.96
CA VAL A 5 -4.90 -1.18 3.25
C VAL A 5 -4.91 -1.67 1.81
N ALA A 6 -5.11 -0.76 0.85
CA ALA A 6 -5.12 -1.09 -0.58
C ALA A 6 -3.72 -1.18 -1.21
N GLY A 7 -2.75 -0.41 -0.68
CA GLY A 7 -1.39 -0.37 -1.19
C GLY A 7 -0.43 0.29 -0.20
N ILE A 8 0.85 0.04 -0.40
CA ILE A 8 1.95 0.65 0.35
C ILE A 8 2.73 1.56 -0.59
N ILE A 9 3.14 2.73 -0.12
CA ILE A 9 4.07 3.59 -0.85
C ILE A 9 5.43 3.51 -0.15
N ASN A 10 6.45 3.07 -0.88
CA ASN A 10 7.81 2.96 -0.40
C ASN A 10 8.79 3.54 -1.44
N PRO A 11 9.24 4.79 -1.25
CA PRO A 11 10.14 5.44 -2.20
C PRO A 11 11.41 4.61 -2.48
N GLY A 12 11.68 4.34 -3.76
CA GLY A 12 12.83 3.53 -4.19
C GLY A 12 12.57 2.01 -4.24
N SER A 13 11.35 1.56 -4.01
CA SER A 13 10.95 0.15 -4.12
C SER A 13 9.62 0.00 -4.88
N GLU A 14 9.51 -1.07 -5.66
CA GLU A 14 8.28 -1.49 -6.33
C GLU A 14 8.09 -3.00 -6.21
N GLY A 15 6.84 -3.46 -6.20
CA GLY A 15 6.51 -4.88 -6.21
C GLY A 15 5.36 -5.22 -5.28
N PHE A 16 5.51 -6.28 -4.49
CA PHE A 16 4.49 -6.76 -3.57
C PHE A 16 5.08 -7.07 -2.20
N GLN A 17 4.37 -6.67 -1.15
CA GLN A 17 4.65 -7.05 0.22
C GLN A 17 3.72 -8.21 0.61
N LYS A 18 4.33 -9.34 1.03
CA LYS A 18 3.59 -10.49 1.56
C LYS A 18 3.18 -10.22 3.01
N LEU A 19 1.91 -10.40 3.32
CA LEU A 19 1.29 -10.14 4.63
C LEU A 19 0.29 -11.24 4.96
N PHE A 20 -0.22 -11.25 6.21
CA PHE A 20 -1.28 -12.16 6.64
C PHE A 20 -2.60 -11.41 6.82
N PHE A 21 -3.70 -12.01 6.36
CA PHE A 21 -5.06 -11.60 6.67
C PHE A 21 -5.77 -12.78 7.35
N GLY A 22 -5.81 -12.75 8.68
CA GLY A 22 -6.13 -13.94 9.48
C GLY A 22 -5.04 -14.99 9.34
N GLN A 23 -5.39 -16.17 8.80
CA GLN A 23 -4.44 -17.26 8.55
C GLN A 23 -3.96 -17.32 7.09
N GLU A 24 -4.53 -16.50 6.21
CA GLU A 24 -4.22 -16.50 4.78
C GLU A 24 -3.09 -15.53 4.46
N GLU A 25 -2.20 -15.92 3.55
CA GLU A 25 -1.18 -15.03 3.00
C GLU A 25 -1.77 -14.20 1.84
N ILE A 26 -1.61 -12.88 1.92
CA ILE A 26 -2.01 -11.93 0.88
C ILE A 26 -0.80 -11.13 0.38
N ALA A 27 -0.89 -10.63 -0.84
CA ALA A 27 0.11 -9.75 -1.44
C ALA A 27 -0.47 -8.34 -1.60
N ILE A 28 0.12 -7.35 -0.94
CA ILE A 28 -0.26 -5.94 -1.08
C ILE A 28 0.73 -5.23 -2.01
N PRO A 29 0.28 -4.50 -3.04
CA PRO A 29 1.18 -3.82 -3.96
C PRO A 29 1.97 -2.70 -3.27
N VAL A 30 3.24 -2.59 -3.61
CA VAL A 30 4.17 -1.55 -3.18
C VAL A 30 4.47 -0.66 -4.38
N HIS A 31 4.21 0.62 -4.23
CA HIS A 31 4.42 1.65 -5.25
C HIS A 31 5.58 2.57 -4.85
N SER A 32 6.36 2.99 -5.84
CA SER A 32 7.48 3.93 -5.62
C SER A 32 7.01 5.39 -5.47
N MET A 33 5.86 5.72 -6.06
CA MET A 33 5.31 7.09 -6.13
C MET A 33 3.85 7.13 -5.68
N ILE A 34 3.45 8.22 -5.03
CA ILE A 34 2.07 8.44 -4.55
C ILE A 34 1.09 8.49 -5.72
N GLU A 35 1.44 9.19 -6.80
CA GLU A 35 0.58 9.35 -7.99
C GLU A 35 0.22 7.98 -8.61
N ALA A 36 1.20 7.09 -8.72
CA ALA A 36 1.00 5.73 -9.21
C ALA A 36 0.08 4.92 -8.29
N ALA A 37 0.25 5.05 -6.97
CA ALA A 37 -0.60 4.40 -5.99
C ALA A 37 -2.05 4.89 -6.05
N CYS A 38 -2.27 6.20 -6.18
CA CYS A 38 -3.61 6.80 -6.31
C CYS A 38 -4.30 6.38 -7.60
N ALA A 39 -3.56 6.32 -8.72
CA ALA A 39 -4.10 5.85 -10.00
C ALA A 39 -4.47 4.36 -9.97
N ALA A 40 -3.68 3.53 -9.29
CA ALA A 40 -3.94 2.11 -9.14
C ALA A 40 -5.10 1.79 -8.17
N HIS A 41 -5.31 2.64 -7.17
CA HIS A 41 -6.27 2.42 -6.07
C HIS A 41 -7.24 3.60 -5.92
N PRO A 42 -8.10 3.87 -6.92
CA PRO A 42 -8.97 5.06 -6.91
C PRO A 42 -10.04 5.04 -5.81
N THR A 43 -10.30 3.89 -5.19
CA THR A 43 -11.25 3.75 -4.07
C THR A 43 -10.62 4.01 -2.71
N ALA A 44 -9.29 4.12 -2.62
CA ALA A 44 -8.60 4.45 -1.37
C ALA A 44 -8.65 5.97 -1.16
N ASP A 45 -9.41 6.39 -0.14
CA ASP A 45 -9.68 7.78 0.20
C ASP A 45 -8.85 8.30 1.39
N VAL A 46 -8.20 7.39 2.13
CA VAL A 46 -7.36 7.71 3.29
C VAL A 46 -5.90 7.39 3.02
N PHE A 47 -5.01 8.34 3.36
CA PHE A 47 -3.55 8.18 3.30
C PHE A 47 -2.94 8.28 4.70
N ILE A 48 -2.26 7.22 5.16
CA ILE A 48 -1.59 7.17 6.46
C ILE A 48 -0.09 7.39 6.26
N ASN A 49 0.42 8.56 6.66
CA ASN A 49 1.80 8.94 6.44
C ASN A 49 2.72 8.55 7.61
N PHE A 50 3.65 7.63 7.37
CA PHE A 50 4.73 7.25 8.30
C PHE A 50 6.09 7.90 7.97
N ALA A 51 6.12 8.85 7.04
CA ALA A 51 7.33 9.61 6.76
C ALA A 51 7.81 10.36 8.01
N SER A 52 9.12 10.57 8.10
CA SER A 52 9.70 11.38 9.17
C SER A 52 9.24 12.84 9.07
N PHE A 53 9.50 13.63 10.11
CA PHE A 53 9.23 15.07 10.11
C PHE A 53 10.04 15.88 9.08
N ARG A 54 11.12 15.30 8.56
CA ARG A 54 11.99 15.94 7.55
C ARG A 54 11.25 16.02 6.21
#